data_AF-A0A0F9HR96-F1
#
_entry.id   AF-A0A0F9HR96-F1
#
_cell.length_a   1.000
_cell.length_b   1.000
_cell.length_c   1.000
_cell.angle_alpha   90.00
_cell.angle_beta   90.00
_cell.angle_gamma   90.00
#
_symmetry.space_group_name_H-M   'P 1'
#
loop_
_entity.id
_entity.type
_entity.pdbx_description
1 polymer ?
#
loop_
_entity_poly.entity_id
_entity_poly.type
_entity_poly.pdbx_seq_one_letter_code
_entity_poly.pdbx_strand_id
1 'polypeptide(L)'
;MAVSLDTKKEFLNNFQKKVITARKLLFNGNHKWSSRMFDNLSLEIDKVEWLDLQKKHQLIMVITNSWWIYLNSLKRSKESKTSIDLIKYIDAYKRFFSFLSKLDNFYLFNNFCTNLLKQFIKMEDLSRNGITKFINSFCAKLVERKDYQRLLELQILLIFLRKSVVPSEFFQLSMEILSKTVFKLEPSKRSLFLYILFENVCLEYKLMEDSSEFVKFINKILLNRLPGTLKNEISAVNRITINERSFNPILIDLEDLIHYLNNNGEYNWIIVIIRSIFLKIQEYKSYGEAVTYIRRFIDFSIKRNRFEITFEIYDYLEDQFIYQTDLSYDNILIELWVEACKNFVDMEERKYLLQSLEKLNTHLKFPQTSAQIYHYFYTCNILWQFKSEFFSLEQRDFWRMMFYRALFEEGNYNIAEKIIPFLDADFNKLLTEVESLNREAEPLKNQIYSFEDTDVSPKSFLDGFTIKQMMIRINSQGKISYKMISIENEHVDGTITTEFWNDSQIIELFNELFYESKTRKYNFNLTEFGKLLYILLPKQIRDFFKSFKIERLSYIPQIYFIL
;
A
#
# COMPACT_ATOMS: atom_id res chain seq x y z
N MET A 1 -22.23 -14.14 17.44
CA MET A 1 -23.39 -14.75 16.74
C MET A 1 -23.17 -14.62 15.25
N ALA A 2 -23.26 -15.71 14.48
CA ALA A 2 -23.06 -15.66 13.04
C ALA A 2 -24.26 -14.97 12.38
N VAL A 3 -24.03 -13.83 11.73
CA VAL A 3 -25.04 -13.11 10.94
C VAL A 3 -25.37 -13.93 9.68
N SER A 4 -26.66 -14.09 9.37
CA SER A 4 -27.11 -14.91 8.25
C SER A 4 -26.56 -14.40 6.91
N LEU A 5 -26.27 -15.33 5.98
CA LEU A 5 -25.79 -14.99 4.63
C LEU A 5 -26.77 -14.06 3.88
N ASP A 6 -28.06 -14.21 4.11
CA ASP A 6 -29.10 -13.40 3.46
C ASP A 6 -29.09 -11.95 3.93
N THR A 7 -28.91 -11.71 5.24
CA THR A 7 -28.81 -10.34 5.78
C THR A 7 -27.54 -9.64 5.30
N LYS A 8 -26.43 -10.37 5.12
CA LYS A 8 -25.20 -9.84 4.50
C LYS A 8 -25.40 -9.46 3.04
N LYS A 9 -26.05 -10.33 2.25
CA LYS A 9 -26.37 -10.07 0.83
C LYS A 9 -27.33 -8.89 0.68
N GLU A 10 -28.35 -8.81 1.52
CA GLU A 10 -29.32 -7.71 1.51
C GLU A 10 -28.63 -6.36 1.80
N PHE A 11 -27.75 -6.32 2.81
CA PHE A 11 -26.96 -5.13 3.12
C PHE A 11 -26.13 -4.67 1.91
N LEU A 12 -25.36 -5.57 1.28
CA LEU A 12 -24.52 -5.23 0.13
C LEU A 12 -25.35 -4.79 -1.09
N ASN A 13 -26.47 -5.44 -1.35
CA ASN A 13 -27.39 -5.06 -2.43
C ASN A 13 -28.00 -3.68 -2.19
N ASN A 14 -28.40 -3.37 -0.95
CA ASN A 14 -28.92 -2.06 -0.58
C ASN A 14 -27.84 -0.98 -0.70
N PHE A 15 -26.63 -1.26 -0.20
CA PHE A 15 -25.46 -0.40 -0.35
C PHE A 15 -25.21 -0.05 -1.82
N GLN A 16 -25.14 -1.04 -2.70
CA GLN A 16 -24.89 -0.83 -4.13
C GLN A 16 -25.99 0.02 -4.79
N LYS A 17 -27.27 -0.27 -4.49
CA LYS A 17 -28.40 0.53 -4.99
C LYS A 17 -28.30 1.99 -4.55
N LYS A 18 -27.98 2.23 -3.28
CA LYS A 18 -27.82 3.57 -2.72
C LYS A 18 -26.63 4.31 -3.34
N VAL A 19 -25.49 3.66 -3.55
CA VAL A 19 -24.32 4.24 -4.24
C VAL A 19 -24.66 4.63 -5.67
N ILE A 20 -25.35 3.78 -6.43
CA ILE A 20 -25.76 4.09 -7.80
C ILE A 20 -26.68 5.33 -7.83
N THR A 21 -27.64 5.40 -6.91
CA THR A 21 -28.53 6.57 -6.79
C THR A 21 -27.74 7.83 -6.43
N ALA A 22 -26.81 7.76 -5.48
CA ALA A 22 -25.96 8.88 -5.09
C ALA A 22 -25.07 9.37 -6.26
N ARG A 23 -24.52 8.45 -7.07
CA ARG A 23 -23.80 8.79 -8.31
C ARG A 23 -24.69 9.52 -9.32
N LYS A 24 -25.90 9.03 -9.57
CA LYS A 24 -26.87 9.72 -10.45
C LYS A 24 -27.16 11.14 -9.96
N LEU A 25 -27.29 11.33 -8.64
CA LEU A 25 -27.46 12.67 -8.05
C LEU A 25 -26.24 13.57 -8.27
N LEU A 26 -25.01 13.05 -8.16
CA LEU A 26 -23.79 13.81 -8.46
C LEU A 26 -23.80 14.30 -9.91
N PHE A 27 -24.00 13.40 -10.87
CA PHE A 27 -23.96 13.75 -12.29
C PHE A 27 -25.09 14.70 -12.70
N ASN A 28 -26.24 14.66 -12.01
CA ASN A 28 -27.32 15.64 -12.15
C ASN A 28 -27.03 16.99 -11.46
N GLY A 29 -25.86 17.17 -10.84
CA GLY A 29 -25.46 18.40 -10.13
C GLY A 29 -26.08 18.58 -8.74
N ASN A 30 -26.76 17.57 -8.20
CA ASN A 30 -27.41 17.64 -6.91
C ASN A 30 -26.47 17.18 -5.79
N HIS A 31 -25.42 17.96 -5.55
CA HIS A 31 -24.36 17.57 -4.60
C HIS A 31 -24.87 17.48 -3.15
N LYS A 32 -25.88 18.28 -2.75
CA LYS A 32 -26.43 18.26 -1.39
C LYS A 32 -27.05 16.91 -1.05
N TRP A 33 -27.92 16.41 -1.91
CA TRP A 33 -28.60 15.13 -1.68
C TRP A 33 -27.64 13.96 -1.84
N SER A 34 -26.72 14.03 -2.80
CA SER A 34 -25.68 13.01 -2.93
C SER A 34 -24.77 12.93 -1.70
N SER A 35 -24.30 14.08 -1.19
CA SER A 35 -23.49 14.17 0.02
C SER A 35 -24.21 13.60 1.24
N ARG A 36 -25.50 13.93 1.44
CA ARG A 36 -26.30 13.35 2.54
C ARG A 36 -26.41 11.83 2.42
N MET A 37 -26.56 11.32 1.19
CA MET A 37 -26.67 9.89 0.94
C MET A 37 -25.35 9.16 1.23
N PHE A 38 -24.22 9.74 0.84
CA PHE A 38 -22.90 9.20 1.15
C PHE A 38 -22.54 9.28 2.63
N ASP A 39 -22.88 10.38 3.31
CA ASP A 39 -22.72 10.50 4.77
C ASP A 39 -23.52 9.41 5.50
N ASN A 40 -24.78 9.18 5.10
CA ASN A 40 -25.62 8.13 5.69
C ASN A 40 -25.04 6.73 5.43
N LEU A 41 -24.54 6.47 4.22
CA LEU A 41 -23.89 5.20 3.88
C LEU A 41 -22.64 4.95 4.73
N SER A 42 -21.82 5.96 4.96
CA SER A 42 -20.65 5.86 5.85
C SER A 42 -21.07 5.45 7.26
N LEU A 43 -22.06 6.14 7.82
CA LEU A 43 -22.58 5.82 9.16
C LEU A 43 -23.21 4.42 9.24
N GLU A 44 -23.86 3.97 8.16
CA GLU A 44 -24.38 2.60 8.07
C GLU A 44 -23.24 1.58 8.07
N ILE A 45 -22.14 1.82 7.35
CA ILE A 45 -20.96 0.94 7.34
C ILE A 45 -20.34 0.85 8.74
N ASP A 46 -20.16 1.99 9.41
CA ASP A 46 -19.47 2.05 10.71
C ASP A 46 -20.23 1.27 11.80
N LYS A 47 -21.57 1.36 11.79
CA LYS A 47 -22.46 0.69 12.76
C LYS A 47 -22.53 -0.83 12.63
N VAL A 48 -22.08 -1.40 11.51
CA VAL A 48 -22.22 -2.83 11.27
C VAL A 48 -21.06 -3.57 11.95
N GLU A 49 -21.36 -4.34 13.00
CA GLU A 49 -20.36 -5.05 13.80
C GLU A 49 -19.73 -6.25 13.08
N TRP A 50 -20.45 -6.91 12.18
CA TRP A 50 -19.95 -8.09 11.47
C TRP A 50 -19.02 -7.77 10.29
N LEU A 51 -18.94 -6.50 9.88
CA LEU A 51 -17.96 -6.07 8.89
C LEU A 51 -16.60 -5.93 9.56
N ASP A 52 -15.61 -6.67 9.07
CA ASP A 52 -14.23 -6.45 9.46
C ASP A 52 -13.73 -5.08 8.98
N LEU A 53 -12.60 -4.65 9.53
CA LEU A 53 -12.03 -3.32 9.26
C LEU A 53 -11.68 -3.14 7.78
N GLN A 54 -11.27 -4.21 7.09
CA GLN A 54 -10.98 -4.20 5.68
C GLN A 54 -12.24 -3.98 4.83
N LYS A 55 -13.34 -4.67 5.12
CA LYS A 55 -14.59 -4.55 4.37
C LYS A 55 -15.22 -3.19 4.59
N LYS A 56 -15.15 -2.64 5.81
CA LYS A 56 -15.55 -1.25 6.07
C LYS A 56 -14.74 -0.29 5.19
N HIS A 57 -13.42 -0.42 5.18
CA HIS A 57 -12.53 0.42 4.36
C HIS A 57 -12.85 0.30 2.86
N GLN A 58 -13.05 -0.91 2.33
CA GLN A 58 -13.43 -1.13 0.92
C GLN A 58 -14.73 -0.39 0.55
N LEU A 59 -15.76 -0.46 1.40
CA LEU A 59 -17.03 0.21 1.15
C LEU A 59 -16.90 1.74 1.19
N ILE A 60 -16.08 2.26 2.11
CA ILE A 60 -15.73 3.69 2.15
C ILE A 60 -14.99 4.11 0.88
N MET A 61 -14.06 3.29 0.37
CA MET A 61 -13.35 3.57 -0.88
C MET A 61 -14.29 3.63 -2.09
N VAL A 62 -15.34 2.80 -2.14
CA VAL A 62 -16.37 2.91 -3.19
C VAL A 62 -17.06 4.28 -3.17
N ILE A 63 -17.34 4.82 -1.99
CA ILE A 63 -17.94 6.16 -1.83
C ILE A 63 -16.95 7.25 -2.28
N THR A 64 -15.71 7.20 -1.78
CA THR A 64 -14.63 8.13 -2.14
C THR A 64 -14.37 8.15 -3.64
N ASN A 65 -14.27 6.98 -4.28
CA ASN A 65 -14.04 6.86 -5.72
C ASN A 65 -15.22 7.44 -6.52
N SER A 66 -16.44 7.35 -5.99
CA SER A 66 -17.62 7.96 -6.64
C SER A 66 -17.52 9.48 -6.72
N TRP A 67 -17.06 10.12 -5.64
CA TRP A 67 -16.76 11.55 -5.65
C TRP A 67 -15.61 11.89 -6.59
N TRP A 68 -14.53 11.12 -6.56
CA TRP A 68 -13.36 11.38 -7.38
C TRP A 68 -13.66 11.31 -8.88
N ILE A 69 -14.35 10.27 -9.33
CA ILE A 69 -14.77 10.11 -10.73
C ILE A 69 -15.60 11.33 -11.17
N TYR A 70 -16.52 11.77 -10.32
CA TYR A 70 -17.35 12.93 -10.62
C TYR A 70 -16.52 14.23 -10.71
N LEU A 71 -15.64 14.50 -9.75
CA LEU A 71 -14.77 15.68 -9.77
C LEU A 71 -13.86 15.71 -11.01
N ASN A 72 -13.32 14.57 -11.41
CA ASN A 72 -12.55 14.45 -12.65
C ASN A 72 -13.42 14.64 -13.90
N SER A 73 -14.68 14.23 -13.88
CA SER A 73 -15.60 14.48 -15.00
C SER A 73 -15.86 15.98 -15.20
N LEU A 74 -15.93 16.75 -14.12
CA LEU A 74 -16.06 18.22 -14.18
C LEU A 74 -14.81 18.90 -14.77
N LYS A 75 -13.65 18.23 -14.75
CA LYS A 75 -12.37 18.73 -15.28
C LYS A 75 -12.20 18.47 -16.78
N ARG A 76 -12.78 17.38 -17.31
CA ARG A 76 -12.64 16.98 -18.74
C ARG A 76 -13.38 17.87 -19.73
N SER A 77 -14.07 18.92 -19.28
CA SER A 77 -14.72 19.90 -20.16
C SER A 77 -13.75 20.82 -20.92
N LYS A 78 -12.45 20.51 -21.00
CA LYS A 78 -11.44 21.24 -21.79
C LYS A 78 -11.39 20.82 -23.27
N GLU A 79 -11.80 19.59 -23.61
CA GLU A 79 -11.88 19.15 -25.03
C GLU A 79 -13.13 19.71 -25.72
N SER A 80 -14.19 19.99 -24.97
CA SER A 80 -15.28 20.86 -25.39
C SER A 80 -14.92 22.31 -25.07
N LYS A 81 -15.22 23.29 -25.92
CA LYS A 81 -14.93 24.72 -25.70
C LYS A 81 -15.74 25.37 -24.54
N THR A 82 -16.10 24.62 -23.52
CA THR A 82 -16.92 25.03 -22.39
C THR A 82 -16.05 25.32 -21.18
N SER A 83 -16.03 26.58 -20.73
CA SER A 83 -15.45 27.00 -19.46
C SER A 83 -15.91 26.07 -18.32
N ILE A 84 -14.97 25.63 -17.48
CA ILE A 84 -15.27 24.83 -16.28
C ILE A 84 -16.28 25.61 -15.43
N ASP A 85 -17.38 24.97 -15.03
CA ASP A 85 -18.30 25.53 -14.04
C ASP A 85 -17.62 25.49 -12.67
N LEU A 86 -16.88 26.56 -12.36
CA LEU A 86 -16.11 26.70 -11.12
C LEU A 86 -17.00 26.67 -9.88
N ILE A 87 -18.26 27.14 -9.97
CA ILE A 87 -19.18 27.12 -8.83
C ILE A 87 -19.55 25.67 -8.50
N LYS A 88 -19.94 24.91 -9.52
CA LYS A 88 -20.27 23.49 -9.37
C LYS A 88 -19.05 22.68 -8.91
N TYR A 89 -17.89 22.96 -9.47
CA TYR A 89 -16.61 22.33 -9.08
C TYR A 89 -16.31 22.59 -7.60
N ILE A 90 -16.33 23.85 -7.15
CA ILE A 90 -16.02 24.24 -5.78
C ILE A 90 -17.05 23.66 -4.77
N ASP A 91 -18.35 23.68 -5.08
CA ASP A 91 -19.37 23.09 -4.19
C ASP A 91 -19.18 21.57 -4.05
N ALA A 92 -18.85 20.87 -5.15
CA ALA A 92 -18.54 19.44 -5.11
C ALA A 92 -17.32 19.16 -4.22
N TYR A 93 -16.24 19.93 -4.37
CA TYR A 93 -15.06 19.80 -3.50
C TYR A 93 -15.34 20.06 -2.04
N LYS A 94 -16.07 21.15 -1.74
CA LYS A 94 -16.38 21.51 -0.36
C LYS A 94 -17.11 20.37 0.36
N ARG A 95 -18.05 19.72 -0.33
CA ARG A 95 -18.82 18.60 0.21
C ARG A 95 -17.99 17.35 0.32
N PHE A 96 -17.16 17.05 -0.67
CA PHE A 96 -16.29 15.89 -0.61
C PHE A 96 -15.22 16.03 0.48
N PHE A 97 -14.63 17.22 0.64
CA PHE A 97 -13.72 17.53 1.74
C PHE A 97 -14.41 17.35 3.10
N SER A 98 -15.65 17.84 3.24
CA SER A 98 -16.43 17.63 4.45
C SER A 98 -16.68 16.14 4.74
N PHE A 99 -16.95 15.34 3.71
CA PHE A 99 -17.09 13.89 3.84
C PHE A 99 -15.77 13.25 4.30
N LEU A 100 -14.65 13.50 3.60
CA LEU A 100 -13.34 12.93 3.95
C LEU A 100 -12.90 13.32 5.37
N SER A 101 -13.19 14.56 5.79
CA SER A 101 -12.82 15.05 7.13
C SER A 101 -13.52 14.36 8.30
N LYS A 102 -14.59 13.60 8.02
CA LYS A 102 -15.34 12.79 9.00
C LYS A 102 -14.85 11.34 9.05
N LEU A 103 -14.05 10.90 8.08
CA LEU A 103 -13.54 9.53 8.03
C LEU A 103 -12.36 9.37 9.01
N ASP A 104 -12.22 8.18 9.57
CA ASP A 104 -11.05 7.84 10.39
C ASP A 104 -9.77 7.70 9.56
N ASN A 105 -9.90 7.45 8.25
CA ASN A 105 -8.76 7.28 7.35
C ASN A 105 -8.14 8.63 6.95
N PHE A 106 -7.22 9.11 7.79
CA PHE A 106 -6.51 10.37 7.56
C PHE A 106 -5.58 10.35 6.34
N TYR A 107 -5.02 9.20 5.98
CA TYR A 107 -4.14 9.07 4.82
C TYR A 107 -4.86 9.41 3.52
N LEU A 108 -6.08 8.87 3.35
CA LEU A 108 -6.93 9.17 2.20
C LEU A 108 -7.25 10.67 2.09
N PHE A 109 -7.56 11.30 3.22
CA PHE A 109 -7.79 12.74 3.31
C PHE A 109 -6.54 13.53 2.90
N ASN A 110 -5.37 13.19 3.42
CA ASN A 110 -4.10 13.86 3.13
C ASN A 110 -3.73 13.77 1.64
N ASN A 111 -3.76 12.57 1.07
CA ASN A 111 -3.45 12.33 -0.34
C ASN A 111 -4.36 13.14 -1.26
N PHE A 112 -5.66 13.13 -0.95
CA PHE A 112 -6.63 13.86 -1.75
C PHE A 112 -6.40 15.38 -1.70
N CYS A 113 -6.23 15.92 -0.49
CA CYS A 113 -6.03 17.37 -0.30
C CYS A 113 -4.73 17.84 -0.94
N THR A 114 -3.67 17.06 -0.83
CA THR A 114 -2.37 17.33 -1.46
C THR A 114 -2.50 17.37 -2.98
N ASN A 115 -3.12 16.35 -3.59
CA ASN A 115 -3.31 16.29 -5.04
C ASN A 115 -4.16 17.45 -5.54
N LEU A 116 -5.21 17.81 -4.81
CA LEU A 116 -6.04 18.96 -5.14
C LEU A 116 -5.26 20.28 -5.05
N LEU A 117 -4.46 20.45 -3.99
CA LEU A 117 -3.64 21.64 -3.81
C LEU A 117 -2.63 21.82 -4.94
N LYS A 118 -1.93 20.74 -5.32
CA LYS A 118 -1.02 20.71 -6.47
C LYS A 118 -1.72 21.14 -7.77
N GLN A 119 -3.02 20.86 -7.91
CA GLN A 119 -3.81 21.32 -9.06
C GLN A 119 -4.22 22.79 -8.93
N PHE A 120 -4.71 23.22 -7.76
CA PHE A 120 -5.14 24.59 -7.52
C PHE A 120 -4.03 25.61 -7.71
N ILE A 121 -2.79 25.28 -7.32
CA ILE A 121 -1.62 26.15 -7.53
C ILE A 121 -1.39 26.43 -9.03
N LYS A 122 -1.78 25.51 -9.92
CA LYS A 122 -1.62 25.64 -11.38
C LYS A 122 -2.80 26.32 -12.07
N MET A 123 -3.89 26.62 -11.36
CA MET A 123 -5.09 27.24 -11.94
C MET A 123 -5.03 28.76 -11.82
N GLU A 124 -5.11 29.48 -12.93
CA GLU A 124 -5.08 30.96 -12.96
C GLU A 124 -6.36 31.58 -12.37
N ASP A 125 -7.49 30.88 -12.46
CA ASP A 125 -8.81 31.39 -12.05
C ASP A 125 -9.03 31.45 -10.53
N LEU A 126 -8.15 30.83 -9.73
CA LEU A 126 -8.32 30.77 -8.28
C LEU A 126 -7.66 31.95 -7.58
N SER A 127 -8.46 32.75 -6.88
CA SER A 127 -7.94 33.85 -6.08
C SER A 127 -6.99 33.36 -4.97
N ARG A 128 -5.93 34.14 -4.69
CA ARG A 128 -5.00 33.89 -3.57
C ARG A 128 -5.73 33.73 -2.23
N ASN A 129 -6.81 34.48 -2.02
CA ASN A 129 -7.64 34.37 -0.82
C ASN A 129 -8.41 33.05 -0.76
N GLY A 130 -8.89 32.54 -1.89
CA GLY A 130 -9.50 31.22 -1.99
C GLY A 130 -8.53 30.11 -1.61
N ILE A 131 -7.32 30.12 -2.20
CA ILE A 131 -6.26 29.15 -1.88
C ILE A 131 -5.85 29.25 -0.41
N THR A 132 -5.75 30.47 0.14
CA THR A 132 -5.47 30.68 1.58
C THR A 132 -6.52 30.00 2.47
N LYS A 133 -7.80 30.21 2.18
CA LYS A 133 -8.90 29.59 2.94
C LYS A 133 -8.86 28.07 2.85
N PHE A 134 -8.55 27.53 1.68
CA PHE A 134 -8.40 26.09 1.47
C PHE A 134 -7.25 25.52 2.30
N ILE A 135 -6.04 26.11 2.20
CA ILE A 135 -4.87 25.69 2.98
C ILE A 135 -5.18 25.75 4.48
N ASN A 136 -5.79 26.82 4.98
CA ASN A 136 -6.12 26.95 6.39
C ASN A 136 -7.17 25.93 6.85
N SER A 137 -8.13 25.56 5.99
CA SER A 137 -9.10 24.50 6.29
C SER A 137 -8.43 23.14 6.40
N PHE A 138 -7.41 22.89 5.57
CA PHE A 138 -6.58 21.70 5.66
C PHE A 138 -5.72 21.71 6.94
N CYS A 139 -5.11 22.85 7.27
CA CYS A 139 -4.32 23.05 8.49
C CYS A 139 -5.12 22.76 9.77
N ALA A 140 -6.39 23.15 9.84
CA ALA A 140 -7.26 22.84 10.99
C ALA A 140 -7.29 21.34 11.30
N LYS A 141 -7.42 20.50 10.26
CA LYS A 141 -7.44 19.03 10.40
C LYS A 141 -6.06 18.47 10.76
N LEU A 142 -4.98 19.07 10.25
CA LEU A 142 -3.62 18.67 10.62
C LEU A 142 -3.33 18.94 12.10
N VAL A 143 -3.83 20.05 12.65
CA VAL A 143 -3.71 20.36 14.08
C VAL A 143 -4.46 19.34 14.94
N GLU A 144 -5.69 18.97 14.58
CA GLU A 144 -6.46 17.92 15.27
C GLU A 144 -5.70 16.58 15.31
N ARG A 145 -4.97 16.25 14.23
CA ARG A 145 -4.20 15.02 14.09
C ARG A 145 -2.75 15.10 14.58
N LYS A 146 -2.31 16.29 15.04
CA LYS A 146 -0.93 16.58 15.46
C LYS A 146 0.13 16.33 14.36
N ASP A 147 -0.25 16.43 13.09
CA ASP A 147 0.68 16.37 11.96
C ASP A 147 1.30 17.75 11.71
N TYR A 148 2.33 18.04 12.51
CA TYR A 148 2.95 19.36 12.52
C TYR A 148 3.98 19.59 11.42
N GLN A 149 4.56 18.51 10.88
CA GLN A 149 5.45 18.61 9.73
C GLN A 149 4.67 19.14 8.53
N ARG A 150 3.56 18.50 8.17
CA ARG A 150 2.76 18.91 7.02
C ARG A 150 2.11 20.28 7.23
N LEU A 151 1.69 20.58 8.46
CA LEU A 151 1.21 21.90 8.83
C LEU A 151 2.25 22.97 8.48
N LEU A 152 3.51 22.76 8.85
CA LEU A 152 4.59 23.69 8.58
C LEU A 152 4.86 23.84 7.07
N GLU A 153 4.95 22.73 6.33
CA GLU A 153 5.14 22.74 4.88
C GLU A 153 4.06 23.58 4.17
N LEU A 154 2.79 23.43 4.59
CA LEU A 154 1.68 24.20 4.05
C LEU A 154 1.76 25.70 4.39
N GLN A 155 2.24 26.06 5.59
CA GLN A 155 2.43 27.46 5.94
C GLN A 155 3.58 28.10 5.13
N ILE A 156 4.67 27.37 4.87
CA ILE A 156 5.76 27.84 3.99
C ILE A 156 5.27 28.00 2.55
N LEU A 157 4.50 27.04 2.05
CA LEU A 157 3.84 27.15 0.74
C LEU A 157 2.94 28.39 0.68
N LEU A 158 2.14 28.65 1.72
CA LEU A 158 1.26 29.81 1.77
C LEU A 158 2.05 31.14 1.74
N ILE A 159 3.20 31.20 2.42
CA ILE A 159 4.11 32.35 2.38
C ILE A 159 4.61 32.60 0.96
N PHE A 160 5.01 31.54 0.25
CA PHE A 160 5.43 31.65 -1.14
C PHE A 160 4.31 32.20 -2.03
N LEU A 161 3.14 31.59 -2.00
CA LEU A 161 2.00 31.95 -2.85
C LEU A 161 1.51 33.39 -2.62
N ARG A 162 1.62 33.88 -1.38
CA ARG A 162 1.21 35.25 -1.02
C ARG A 162 2.35 36.27 -1.05
N LYS A 163 3.59 35.83 -1.20
CA LYS A 163 4.80 36.66 -1.08
C LYS A 163 4.87 37.42 0.27
N SER A 164 4.19 36.90 1.29
CA SER A 164 4.03 37.54 2.61
C SER A 164 3.53 36.53 3.66
N VAL A 165 3.81 36.81 4.93
CA VAL A 165 3.31 36.03 6.06
C VAL A 165 1.87 36.40 6.35
N VAL A 166 1.00 35.40 6.52
CA VAL A 166 -0.35 35.58 7.05
C VAL A 166 -0.31 35.30 8.55
N PRO A 167 -0.49 36.31 9.40
CA PRO A 167 -0.60 36.07 10.83
C PRO A 167 -1.87 35.28 11.09
N SER A 168 -1.71 33.99 11.34
CA SER A 168 -2.77 33.05 11.69
C SER A 168 -2.31 32.21 12.86
N GLU A 169 -3.25 31.66 13.62
CA GLU A 169 -2.95 30.72 14.72
C GLU A 169 -2.14 29.52 14.20
N PHE A 170 -2.41 29.05 12.98
CA PHE A 170 -1.64 28.00 12.32
C PHE A 170 -0.18 28.39 12.11
N PHE A 171 0.09 29.59 11.59
CA PHE A 171 1.46 30.07 11.41
C PHE A 171 2.19 30.20 12.73
N GLN A 172 1.54 30.76 13.76
CA GLN A 172 2.15 30.89 15.10
C GLN A 172 2.50 29.52 15.69
N LEU A 173 1.57 28.57 15.63
CA LEU A 173 1.77 27.20 16.08
C LEU A 173 2.91 26.51 15.30
N SER A 174 2.94 26.64 13.97
CA SER A 174 4.03 26.09 13.14
C SER A 174 5.39 26.63 13.56
N MET A 175 5.50 27.94 13.82
CA MET A 175 6.77 28.56 14.22
C MET A 175 7.18 28.18 15.64
N GLU A 176 6.24 28.00 16.56
CA GLU A 176 6.51 27.50 17.91
C GLU A 176 7.08 26.08 17.86
N ILE A 177 6.44 25.21 17.07
CA ILE A 177 6.87 23.81 16.92
C ILE A 177 8.22 23.75 16.22
N LEU A 178 8.41 24.51 15.14
CA LEU A 178 9.70 24.63 14.48
C LEU A 178 10.79 25.06 15.45
N SER A 179 10.52 26.07 16.29
CA SER A 179 11.47 26.53 17.31
C SER A 179 11.83 25.39 18.27
N LYS A 180 10.82 24.70 18.81
CA LYS A 180 11.02 23.57 19.73
C LYS A 180 11.87 22.46 19.09
N THR A 181 11.57 22.06 17.87
CA THR A 181 12.34 21.03 17.16
C THR A 181 13.77 21.48 16.87
N VAL A 182 13.97 22.69 16.34
CA VAL A 182 15.31 23.23 16.02
C VAL A 182 16.18 23.34 17.27
N PHE A 183 15.65 23.78 18.41
CA PHE A 183 16.43 23.89 19.64
C PHE A 183 16.75 22.55 20.31
N LYS A 184 16.07 21.46 19.94
CA LYS A 184 16.49 20.10 20.30
C LYS A 184 17.67 19.60 19.47
N LEU A 185 18.01 20.26 18.35
CA LEU A 185 19.14 19.90 17.50
C LEU A 185 20.45 20.52 17.98
N GLU A 186 21.54 19.81 17.68
CA GLU A 186 22.91 20.33 17.81
C GLU A 186 23.06 21.65 17.03
N PRO A 187 23.66 22.71 17.62
CA PRO A 187 23.75 24.03 16.99
C PRO A 187 24.31 24.02 15.57
N SER A 188 25.29 23.17 15.28
CA SER A 188 25.91 23.04 13.95
C SER A 188 24.96 22.50 12.88
N LYS A 189 23.92 21.74 13.24
CA LYS A 189 22.99 21.06 12.32
C LYS A 189 21.69 21.82 12.08
N ARG A 190 21.41 22.87 12.87
CA ARG A 190 20.13 23.61 12.85
C ARG A 190 19.84 24.30 11.54
N SER A 191 20.80 25.03 11.00
CA SER A 191 20.66 25.75 9.74
C SER A 191 20.51 24.78 8.55
N LEU A 192 21.21 23.65 8.57
CA LEU A 192 21.08 22.61 7.56
C LEU A 192 19.69 21.97 7.60
N PHE A 193 19.18 21.64 8.79
CA PHE A 193 17.81 21.14 8.95
C PHE A 193 16.76 22.12 8.37
N LEU A 194 16.89 23.40 8.70
CA LEU A 194 15.99 24.45 8.18
C LEU A 194 16.08 24.61 6.66
N TYR A 195 17.29 24.57 6.10
CA TYR A 195 17.50 24.62 4.66
C TYR A 195 16.74 23.49 3.96
N ILE A 196 16.95 22.26 4.41
CA ILE A 196 16.33 21.05 3.83
C ILE A 196 14.81 21.10 3.95
N LEU A 197 14.30 21.55 5.08
CA LEU A 197 12.86 21.67 5.30
C LEU A 197 12.20 22.70 4.37
N PHE A 198 12.85 23.84 4.09
CA PHE A 198 12.35 24.80 3.12
C PHE A 198 12.48 24.30 1.68
N GLU A 199 13.62 23.69 1.35
CA GLU A 199 13.88 23.15 0.01
C GLU A 199 12.83 22.11 -0.38
N ASN A 200 12.48 21.20 0.54
CA ASN A 200 11.47 20.16 0.31
C ASN A 200 10.09 20.72 -0.08
N VAL A 201 9.68 21.89 0.43
CA VAL A 201 8.39 22.50 0.02
C VAL A 201 8.42 22.91 -1.45
N CYS A 202 9.56 23.41 -1.94
CA CYS A 202 9.73 23.72 -3.36
C CYS A 202 9.64 22.47 -4.22
N LEU A 203 10.33 21.40 -3.80
CA LEU A 203 10.43 20.15 -4.53
C LEU A 203 9.09 19.41 -4.59
N GLU A 204 8.39 19.31 -3.47
CA GLU A 204 7.10 18.63 -3.33
C GLU A 204 6.01 19.25 -4.23
N TYR A 205 5.97 20.58 -4.31
CA TYR A 205 4.96 21.32 -5.07
C TYR A 205 5.44 21.82 -6.44
N LYS A 206 6.70 21.53 -6.81
CA LYS A 206 7.36 21.98 -8.06
C LYS A 206 7.18 23.48 -8.30
N LEU A 207 7.55 24.30 -7.30
CA LEU A 207 7.26 25.74 -7.25
C LEU A 207 8.23 26.59 -8.07
N MET A 208 9.51 26.22 -8.11
CA MET A 208 10.58 26.90 -8.85
C MET A 208 11.55 25.84 -9.39
N GLU A 209 12.23 26.14 -10.50
CA GLU A 209 13.26 25.27 -11.08
C GLU A 209 14.50 25.21 -10.17
N ASP A 210 14.99 26.37 -9.72
CA ASP A 210 16.07 26.44 -8.72
C ASP A 210 15.48 26.48 -7.30
N SER A 211 15.53 25.32 -6.64
CA SER A 211 15.10 25.18 -5.25
C SER A 211 15.93 26.01 -4.26
N SER A 212 17.18 26.36 -4.58
CA SER A 212 18.02 27.20 -3.74
C SER A 212 17.56 28.66 -3.75
N GLU A 213 17.05 29.16 -4.88
CA GLU A 213 16.43 30.48 -4.97
C GLU A 213 15.15 30.55 -4.15
N PHE A 214 14.34 29.49 -4.17
CA PHE A 214 13.16 29.38 -3.32
C PHE A 214 13.51 29.52 -1.84
N VAL A 215 14.55 28.81 -1.37
CA VAL A 215 15.00 28.89 0.03
C VAL A 215 15.41 30.32 0.39
N LYS A 216 16.20 30.99 -0.46
CA LYS A 216 16.61 32.40 -0.26
C LYS A 216 15.40 33.34 -0.20
N PHE A 217 14.41 33.13 -1.07
CA PHE A 217 13.18 33.93 -1.12
C PHE A 217 12.36 33.79 0.17
N ILE A 218 12.11 32.55 0.61
CA ILE A 218 11.40 32.26 1.87
C ILE A 218 12.15 32.85 3.05
N ASN A 219 13.47 32.65 3.10
CA ASN A 219 14.33 33.17 4.17
C ASN A 219 14.20 34.71 4.29
N LYS A 220 14.25 35.43 3.17
CA LYS A 220 14.07 36.89 3.14
C LYS A 220 12.72 37.33 3.72
N ILE A 221 11.64 36.61 3.45
CA ILE A 221 10.32 36.95 4.01
C ILE A 221 10.29 36.68 5.51
N LEU A 222 10.82 35.53 5.93
CA LEU A 222 10.81 35.09 7.32
C LEU A 222 11.66 35.99 8.24
N LEU A 223 12.85 36.41 7.82
CA LEU A 223 13.74 37.30 8.59
C LEU A 223 13.09 38.63 9.00
N ASN A 224 12.15 39.12 8.18
CA ASN A 224 11.48 40.40 8.39
C ASN A 224 10.26 40.31 9.31
N ARG A 225 9.78 39.10 9.62
CA ARG A 225 8.44 38.89 10.23
C ARG A 225 8.39 37.88 11.38
N LEU A 226 9.49 37.19 11.69
CA LEU A 226 9.52 36.15 12.73
C LEU A 226 9.82 36.67 14.15
N PRO A 227 9.41 35.90 15.19
CA PRO A 227 9.93 36.04 16.54
C PRO A 227 11.47 35.91 16.56
N GLY A 228 12.14 36.66 17.44
CA GLY A 228 13.60 36.76 17.48
C GLY A 228 14.35 35.44 17.71
N THR A 229 13.69 34.41 18.23
CA THR A 229 14.30 33.13 18.64
C THR A 229 14.96 32.37 17.49
N LEU A 230 14.33 32.33 16.30
CA LEU A 230 14.87 31.60 15.14
C LEU A 230 15.70 32.48 14.20
N LYS A 231 15.82 33.79 14.49
CA LYS A 231 16.40 34.76 13.55
C LYS A 231 17.85 34.44 13.19
N ASN A 232 18.65 34.00 14.17
CA ASN A 232 20.06 33.65 13.95
C ASN A 232 20.18 32.42 13.05
N GLU A 233 19.45 31.35 13.36
CA GLU A 233 19.50 30.10 12.59
C GLU A 233 19.00 30.30 11.15
N ILE A 234 17.90 31.05 10.99
CA ILE A 234 17.34 31.39 9.68
C ILE A 234 18.30 32.29 8.89
N SER A 235 18.98 33.24 9.53
CA SER A 235 20.00 34.05 8.84
C SER A 235 21.16 33.19 8.33
N ALA A 236 21.51 32.12 9.04
CA ALA A 236 22.59 31.20 8.66
C ALA A 236 22.22 30.29 7.48
N VAL A 237 20.92 30.04 7.23
CA VAL A 237 20.45 29.24 6.07
C VAL A 237 20.97 29.81 4.74
N ASN A 238 21.09 31.13 4.60
CA ASN A 238 21.60 31.77 3.38
C ASN A 238 23.08 31.44 3.08
N ARG A 239 23.83 30.92 4.06
CA ARG A 239 25.24 30.56 3.90
C ARG A 239 25.42 29.14 3.38
N ILE A 240 24.35 28.35 3.37
CA ILE A 240 24.38 26.95 2.91
C ILE A 240 24.22 26.95 1.40
N THR A 241 25.14 26.26 0.73
CA THR A 241 25.08 26.00 -0.70
C THR A 241 25.32 24.52 -0.93
N ILE A 242 24.34 23.81 -1.48
CA ILE A 242 24.45 22.40 -1.84
C ILE A 242 24.66 22.33 -3.35
N ASN A 243 25.84 21.92 -3.75
CA ASN A 243 26.22 21.57 -5.12
C ASN A 243 27.00 20.25 -5.13
N GLU A 244 27.25 19.69 -6.32
CA GLU A 244 27.94 18.42 -6.53
C GLU A 244 29.26 18.28 -5.72
N ARG A 245 30.07 19.36 -5.62
CA ARG A 245 31.35 19.33 -4.91
C ARG A 245 31.19 19.29 -3.38
N SER A 246 30.19 19.99 -2.88
CA SER A 246 29.88 20.08 -1.44
C SER A 246 28.98 18.97 -0.91
N PHE A 247 28.36 18.19 -1.80
CA PHE A 247 27.29 17.27 -1.43
C PHE A 247 27.76 16.11 -0.56
N ASN A 248 28.92 15.49 -0.84
CA ASN A 248 29.38 14.33 -0.06
C ASN A 248 29.61 14.65 1.43
N PRO A 249 30.28 15.75 1.83
CA PRO A 249 30.33 16.17 3.23
C PRO A 249 28.95 16.41 3.85
N ILE A 250 28.06 17.11 3.13
CA ILE A 250 26.70 17.42 3.60
C ILE A 250 25.89 16.13 3.77
N LEU A 251 26.07 15.14 2.90
CA LEU A 251 25.41 13.85 2.98
C LEU A 251 25.70 13.17 4.32
N ILE A 252 26.97 13.19 4.77
CA ILE A 252 27.36 12.65 6.08
C ILE A 252 26.64 13.40 7.21
N ASP A 253 26.62 14.74 7.16
CA ASP A 253 25.91 15.55 8.16
C ASP A 253 24.39 15.24 8.20
N LEU A 254 23.79 14.96 7.02
CA LEU A 254 22.38 14.58 6.91
C LEU A 254 22.11 13.17 7.45
N GLU A 255 23.02 12.20 7.21
CA GLU A 255 22.94 10.87 7.81
C GLU A 255 22.98 10.96 9.35
N ASP A 256 23.94 11.71 9.88
CA ASP A 256 24.07 11.95 11.32
C ASP A 256 22.81 12.62 11.89
N LEU A 257 22.22 13.55 11.15
CA LEU A 257 20.99 14.21 11.54
C LEU A 257 19.79 13.25 11.58
N ILE A 258 19.70 12.28 10.65
CA ILE A 258 18.68 11.22 10.68
C ILE A 258 18.81 10.39 11.96
N HIS A 259 20.03 9.95 12.28
CA HIS A 259 20.29 9.19 13.50
C HIS A 259 19.93 9.99 14.76
N TYR A 260 20.29 11.27 14.78
CA TYR A 260 20.03 12.18 15.89
C TYR A 260 18.53 12.43 16.11
N LEU A 261 17.79 12.74 15.04
CA LEU A 261 16.33 12.92 15.08
C LEU A 261 15.61 11.69 15.61
N ASN A 262 16.03 10.49 15.19
CA ASN A 262 15.47 9.26 15.71
C ASN A 262 15.68 9.11 17.23
N ASN A 263 16.90 9.40 17.70
CA ASN A 263 17.28 9.22 19.11
C ASN A 263 16.58 10.25 20.03
N ASN A 264 16.32 11.46 19.52
CA ASN A 264 15.64 12.51 20.28
C ASN A 264 14.11 12.47 20.19
N GLY A 265 13.53 11.45 19.55
CA GLY A 265 12.08 11.29 19.40
C GLY A 265 11.45 12.26 18.39
N GLU A 266 12.25 12.92 17.56
CA GLU A 266 11.81 13.83 16.47
C GLU A 266 11.82 13.08 15.12
N TYR A 267 11.43 11.81 15.13
CA TYR A 267 11.58 10.90 13.99
C TYR A 267 10.68 11.27 12.79
N ASN A 268 9.57 11.96 13.01
CA ASN A 268 8.66 12.40 11.94
C ASN A 268 9.41 13.21 10.86
N TRP A 269 10.40 14.01 11.25
CA TRP A 269 11.15 14.86 10.32
C TRP A 269 12.15 14.12 9.44
N ILE A 270 12.45 12.84 9.72
CA ILE A 270 13.45 12.06 8.99
C ILE A 270 13.09 11.93 7.51
N ILE A 271 11.79 11.77 7.19
CA ILE A 271 11.35 11.60 5.79
C ILE A 271 11.73 12.81 4.93
N VAL A 272 11.67 14.01 5.49
CA VAL A 272 12.00 15.27 4.81
C VAL A 272 13.48 15.24 4.37
N ILE A 273 14.35 14.72 5.23
CA ILE A 273 15.78 14.58 4.92
C ILE A 273 15.98 13.49 3.86
N ILE A 274 15.32 12.34 3.98
CA ILE A 274 15.45 11.23 3.01
C ILE A 274 15.02 11.69 1.60
N ARG A 275 13.91 12.42 1.47
CA ARG A 275 13.44 12.97 0.18
C ARG A 275 14.45 13.93 -0.45
N SER A 276 15.04 14.82 0.36
CA SER A 276 16.08 15.73 -0.14
C SER A 276 17.34 14.97 -0.56
N ILE A 277 17.81 14.00 0.24
CA ILE A 277 18.95 13.16 -0.14
C ILE A 277 18.70 12.44 -1.46
N PHE A 278 17.52 11.84 -1.64
CA PHE A 278 17.16 11.16 -2.88
C PHE A 278 17.34 12.07 -4.09
N LEU A 279 16.73 13.26 -4.04
CA LEU A 279 16.73 14.20 -5.16
C LEU A 279 18.14 14.71 -5.47
N LYS A 280 18.98 14.94 -4.45
CA LYS A 280 20.37 15.36 -4.66
C LYS A 280 21.26 14.23 -5.20
N ILE A 281 21.07 12.98 -4.77
CA ILE A 281 21.77 11.84 -5.36
C ILE A 281 21.34 11.65 -6.82
N GLN A 282 20.05 11.80 -7.11
CA GLN A 282 19.54 11.73 -8.48
C GLN A 282 20.15 12.83 -9.36
N GLU A 283 20.27 14.06 -8.85
CA GLU A 283 20.84 15.21 -9.55
C GLU A 283 22.34 15.04 -9.82
N TYR A 284 23.12 14.58 -8.83
CA TYR A 284 24.59 14.54 -8.91
C TYR A 284 25.18 13.19 -9.31
N LYS A 285 24.38 12.11 -9.27
CA LYS A 285 24.82 10.76 -9.62
C LYS A 285 23.82 10.13 -10.61
N SER A 286 22.97 9.22 -10.14
CA SER A 286 22.00 8.53 -10.96
C SER A 286 20.74 8.17 -10.17
N TYR A 287 19.63 7.98 -10.89
CA TYR A 287 18.36 7.57 -10.31
C TYR A 287 18.45 6.21 -9.61
N GLY A 288 19.13 5.22 -10.22
CA GLY A 288 19.29 3.88 -9.64
C GLY A 288 20.09 3.89 -8.34
N GLU A 289 21.13 4.73 -8.25
CA GLU A 289 21.87 4.94 -7.00
C GLU A 289 21.00 5.59 -5.93
N ALA A 290 20.18 6.58 -6.29
CA ALA A 290 19.28 7.25 -5.34
C ALA A 290 18.28 6.26 -4.73
N VAL A 291 17.65 5.40 -5.55
CA VAL A 291 16.72 4.35 -5.09
C VAL A 291 17.43 3.37 -4.15
N THR A 292 18.58 2.85 -4.56
CA THR A 292 19.37 1.90 -3.76
C THR A 292 19.78 2.52 -2.43
N TYR A 293 20.19 3.78 -2.45
CA TYR A 293 20.63 4.50 -1.26
C TYR A 293 19.51 4.71 -0.26
N ILE A 294 18.32 5.17 -0.68
CA ILE A 294 17.23 5.41 0.28
C ILE A 294 16.60 4.12 0.81
N ARG A 295 16.65 3.01 0.06
CA ARG A 295 16.17 1.70 0.52
C ARG A 295 16.84 1.23 1.81
N ARG A 296 18.11 1.57 2.05
CA ARG A 296 18.78 1.22 3.31
C ARG A 296 18.08 1.81 4.55
N PHE A 297 17.32 2.90 4.39
CA PHE A 297 16.58 3.51 5.49
C PHE A 297 15.27 2.78 5.82
N ILE A 298 14.81 1.86 4.96
CA ILE A 298 13.69 0.95 5.26
C ILE A 298 14.08 0.04 6.42
N ASP A 299 15.19 -0.70 6.27
CA ASP A 299 15.72 -1.58 7.33
C ASP A 299 16.06 -0.81 8.60
N PHE A 300 16.66 0.38 8.46
CA PHE A 300 16.97 1.26 9.57
C PHE A 300 15.71 1.58 10.40
N SER A 301 14.61 1.88 9.72
CA SER A 301 13.33 2.31 10.31
C SER A 301 12.57 1.12 10.90
N ILE A 302 12.54 -0.03 10.21
CA ILE A 302 11.91 -1.26 10.70
C ILE A 302 12.59 -1.71 12.01
N LYS A 303 13.93 -1.77 12.04
CA LYS A 303 14.70 -2.17 13.24
C LYS A 303 14.46 -1.27 14.47
N ARG A 304 13.87 -0.09 14.26
CA ARG A 304 13.61 0.92 15.30
C ARG A 304 12.11 1.15 15.54
N ASN A 305 11.26 0.29 14.99
CA ASN A 305 9.81 0.41 15.07
C ASN A 305 9.27 1.77 14.56
N ARG A 306 9.88 2.30 13.48
CA ARG A 306 9.48 3.56 12.84
C ARG A 306 8.69 3.29 11.55
N PHE A 307 7.57 2.59 11.69
CA PHE A 307 6.79 2.06 10.56
C PHE A 307 6.17 3.14 9.68
N GLU A 308 5.82 4.30 10.25
CA GLU A 308 5.35 5.46 9.50
C GLU A 308 6.38 5.91 8.46
N ILE A 309 7.65 6.03 8.86
CA ILE A 309 8.75 6.42 7.96
C ILE A 309 8.95 5.35 6.89
N THR A 310 8.94 4.07 7.28
CA THR A 310 9.04 2.96 6.33
C THR A 310 7.95 3.06 5.25
N PHE A 311 6.70 3.27 5.66
CA PHE A 311 5.58 3.41 4.73
C PHE A 311 5.74 4.63 3.82
N GLU A 312 6.14 5.78 4.37
CA GLU A 312 6.34 6.99 3.59
C GLU A 312 7.51 6.90 2.60
N ILE A 313 8.53 6.09 2.87
CA ILE A 313 9.59 5.80 1.89
C ILE A 313 9.01 5.03 0.70
N TYR A 314 8.18 4.00 0.94
CA TYR A 314 7.50 3.26 -0.12
C TYR A 314 6.55 4.15 -0.94
N ASP A 315 5.74 4.97 -0.27
CA ASP A 315 4.83 5.91 -0.91
C ASP A 315 5.59 6.94 -1.78
N TYR A 316 6.72 7.43 -1.29
CA TYR A 316 7.59 8.33 -2.05
C TYR A 316 8.23 7.64 -3.27
N LEU A 317 8.70 6.40 -3.13
CA LEU A 317 9.25 5.63 -4.25
C LEU A 317 8.21 5.34 -5.34
N GLU A 318 6.97 5.01 -4.95
CA GLU A 318 5.86 4.87 -5.88
C GLU A 318 5.67 6.15 -6.70
N ASP A 319 5.61 7.31 -6.03
CA ASP A 319 5.47 8.61 -6.71
C ASP A 319 6.60 8.84 -7.73
N GLN A 320 7.84 8.44 -7.41
CA GLN A 320 8.96 8.57 -8.36
C GLN A 320 8.85 7.59 -9.54
N PHE A 321 8.43 6.35 -9.31
CA PHE A 321 8.28 5.34 -10.38
C PHE A 321 7.11 5.62 -11.31
N ILE A 322 5.97 6.11 -10.79
CA ILE A 322 4.80 6.46 -11.62
C ILE A 322 5.15 7.49 -12.70
N TYR A 323 6.09 8.40 -12.44
CA TYR A 323 6.51 9.37 -13.46
C TYR A 323 7.31 8.75 -14.61
N GLN A 324 7.78 7.52 -14.45
CA GLN A 324 8.62 6.82 -15.43
C GLN A 324 7.86 5.76 -16.21
N THR A 325 6.67 5.34 -15.75
CA THR A 325 5.95 4.21 -16.33
C THR A 325 4.58 4.58 -16.89
N ASP A 326 4.19 3.90 -17.96
CA ASP A 326 2.85 4.05 -18.53
C ASP A 326 1.80 3.51 -17.56
N LEU A 327 0.54 3.95 -17.69
CA LEU A 327 -0.60 3.45 -16.91
C LEU A 327 -0.94 1.96 -17.16
N SER A 328 -0.04 1.17 -17.73
CA SER A 328 -0.16 -0.27 -17.98
C SER A 328 0.25 -1.10 -16.75
N TYR A 329 0.45 -2.40 -16.94
CA TYR A 329 0.89 -3.35 -15.93
C TYR A 329 2.38 -3.16 -15.65
N ASP A 330 2.72 -2.74 -14.42
CA ASP A 330 4.08 -2.37 -14.04
C ASP A 330 4.62 -3.29 -12.94
N ASN A 331 5.62 -4.10 -13.30
CA ASN A 331 6.24 -5.04 -12.37
C ASN A 331 6.95 -4.32 -11.21
N ILE A 332 7.59 -3.18 -11.46
CA ILE A 332 8.40 -2.47 -10.44
C ILE A 332 7.49 -1.96 -9.32
N LEU A 333 6.35 -1.35 -9.67
CA LEU A 333 5.38 -0.86 -8.71
C LEU A 333 4.73 -1.98 -7.91
N ILE A 334 4.40 -3.10 -8.56
CA ILE A 334 3.85 -4.27 -7.89
C ILE A 334 4.88 -4.85 -6.90
N GLU A 335 6.13 -5.04 -7.33
CA GLU A 335 7.20 -5.57 -6.48
C GLU A 335 7.50 -4.67 -5.28
N LEU A 336 7.50 -3.34 -5.47
CA LEU A 336 7.68 -2.36 -4.39
C LEU A 336 6.63 -2.56 -3.28
N TRP A 337 5.36 -2.71 -3.65
CA TRP A 337 4.29 -2.85 -2.68
C TRP A 337 4.17 -4.28 -2.11
N VAL A 338 4.64 -5.29 -2.84
CA VAL A 338 4.83 -6.65 -2.29
C VAL A 338 5.89 -6.64 -1.18
N GLU A 339 7.03 -5.98 -1.41
CA GLU A 339 8.09 -5.80 -0.42
C GLU A 339 7.57 -5.08 0.83
N ALA A 340 6.80 -4.00 0.64
CA ALA A 340 6.15 -3.28 1.74
C ALA A 340 5.21 -4.21 2.54
N CYS A 341 4.38 -5.02 1.86
CA CYS A 341 3.49 -5.96 2.54
C CYS A 341 4.26 -7.00 3.37
N LYS A 342 5.36 -7.55 2.85
CA LYS A 342 6.26 -8.45 3.60
C LYS A 342 6.76 -7.80 4.88
N ASN A 343 7.25 -6.57 4.78
CA ASN A 343 7.79 -5.87 5.94
C ASN A 343 6.73 -5.60 7.02
N PHE A 344 5.47 -5.32 6.62
CA PHE A 344 4.39 -5.02 7.57
C PHE A 344 3.60 -6.25 8.07
N VAL A 345 3.81 -7.46 7.53
CA VAL A 345 2.97 -8.64 7.85
C VAL A 345 3.16 -9.11 9.29
N ASP A 346 4.37 -9.03 9.83
CA ASP A 346 4.68 -9.52 11.18
C ASP A 346 4.39 -8.48 12.28
N MET A 347 3.90 -7.31 11.91
CA MET A 347 3.76 -6.17 12.83
C MET A 347 2.40 -6.13 13.54
N GLU A 348 2.38 -5.77 14.83
CA GLU A 348 1.12 -5.59 15.58
C GLU A 348 0.22 -4.50 14.95
N GLU A 349 0.82 -3.42 14.43
CA GLU A 349 0.10 -2.32 13.80
C GLU A 349 -0.33 -2.65 12.36
N ARG A 350 -1.56 -3.15 12.20
CA ARG A 350 -2.13 -3.59 10.91
C ARG A 350 -2.46 -2.47 9.92
N LYS A 351 -2.40 -1.21 10.34
CA LYS A 351 -2.75 -0.04 9.51
C LYS A 351 -1.88 0.02 8.25
N TYR A 352 -0.56 -0.11 8.38
CA TYR A 352 0.37 0.01 7.24
C TYR A 352 0.26 -1.19 6.30
N LEU A 353 0.05 -2.41 6.82
CA LEU A 353 -0.24 -3.58 5.99
C LEU A 353 -1.51 -3.36 5.14
N LEU A 354 -2.59 -2.87 5.74
CA LEU A 354 -3.83 -2.56 5.03
C LEU A 354 -3.64 -1.53 3.92
N GLN A 355 -2.88 -0.47 4.19
CA GLN A 355 -2.57 0.57 3.22
C GLN A 355 -1.69 0.04 2.07
N SER A 356 -0.67 -0.76 2.38
CA SER A 356 0.20 -1.40 1.39
C SER A 356 -0.57 -2.38 0.49
N LEU A 357 -1.48 -3.16 1.07
CA LEU A 357 -2.36 -4.04 0.30
C LEU A 357 -3.28 -3.27 -0.64
N GLU A 358 -3.79 -2.11 -0.23
CA GLU A 358 -4.61 -1.25 -1.08
C GLU A 358 -3.80 -0.70 -2.27
N LYS A 359 -2.58 -0.22 -2.01
CA LYS A 359 -1.66 0.24 -3.06
C LYS A 359 -1.32 -0.88 -4.04
N LEU A 360 -0.97 -2.05 -3.53
CA LEU A 360 -0.69 -3.23 -4.35
C LEU A 360 -1.89 -3.61 -5.24
N ASN A 361 -3.10 -3.67 -4.68
CA ASN A 361 -4.31 -3.95 -5.46
C ASN A 361 -4.63 -2.88 -6.52
N THR A 362 -4.20 -1.63 -6.31
CA THR A 362 -4.38 -0.54 -7.29
C THR A 362 -3.48 -0.74 -8.51
N HIS A 363 -2.26 -1.25 -8.29
CA HIS A 363 -1.28 -1.50 -9.35
C HIS A 363 -1.43 -2.85 -10.03
N LEU A 364 -2.04 -3.83 -9.37
CA LEU A 364 -2.29 -5.17 -9.89
C LEU A 364 -3.40 -5.19 -10.96
N LYS A 365 -3.09 -4.61 -12.12
CA LYS A 365 -3.96 -4.51 -13.30
C LYS A 365 -4.06 -5.85 -14.04
N PHE A 366 -4.94 -5.90 -15.03
CA PHE A 366 -5.09 -7.08 -15.88
C PHE A 366 -3.81 -7.29 -16.72
N PRO A 367 -3.17 -8.48 -16.66
CA PRO A 367 -1.94 -8.76 -17.39
C PRO A 367 -2.21 -8.99 -18.90
N GLN A 368 -1.22 -8.67 -19.75
CA GLN A 368 -1.34 -8.80 -21.21
C GLN A 368 -0.37 -9.81 -21.83
N THR A 369 0.79 -10.03 -21.24
CA THR A 369 1.81 -10.99 -21.73
C THR A 369 1.94 -12.19 -20.82
N SER A 370 2.45 -13.31 -21.33
CA SER A 370 2.72 -14.54 -20.54
C SER A 370 3.56 -14.27 -19.29
N ALA A 371 4.56 -13.40 -19.40
CA ALA A 371 5.38 -12.96 -18.27
C ALA A 371 4.56 -12.23 -17.19
N GLN A 372 3.68 -11.32 -17.62
CA GLN A 372 2.81 -10.58 -16.71
C GLN A 372 1.74 -11.49 -16.09
N ILE A 373 1.25 -12.48 -16.82
CA ILE A 373 0.29 -13.47 -16.31
C ILE A 373 0.93 -14.28 -15.18
N TYR A 374 2.13 -14.80 -15.41
CA TYR A 374 2.89 -15.49 -14.37
C TYR A 374 3.10 -14.57 -13.14
N HIS A 375 3.61 -13.36 -13.37
CA HIS A 375 3.85 -12.36 -12.32
C HIS A 375 2.58 -12.04 -11.52
N TYR A 376 1.44 -11.88 -12.20
CA TYR A 376 0.14 -11.57 -11.59
C TYR A 376 -0.32 -12.67 -10.65
N PHE A 377 -0.33 -13.90 -11.13
CA PHE A 377 -0.79 -15.05 -10.36
C PHE A 377 0.17 -15.39 -9.21
N TYR A 378 1.49 -15.19 -9.42
CA TYR A 378 2.48 -15.26 -8.35
C TYR A 378 2.19 -14.22 -7.26
N THR A 379 1.96 -12.96 -7.65
CA THR A 379 1.59 -11.89 -6.72
C THR A 379 0.34 -12.26 -5.91
N CYS A 380 -0.67 -12.86 -6.57
CA CYS A 380 -1.90 -13.30 -5.91
C CYS A 380 -1.64 -14.41 -4.89
N ASN A 381 -0.71 -15.33 -5.15
CA ASN A 381 -0.30 -16.37 -4.19
C ASN A 381 0.42 -15.77 -2.97
N ILE A 382 1.28 -14.77 -3.18
CA ILE A 382 1.90 -14.02 -2.07
C ILE A 382 0.85 -13.25 -1.25
N LEU A 383 -0.09 -12.58 -1.93
CA LEU A 383 -1.19 -11.88 -1.27
C LEU A 383 -2.05 -12.84 -0.42
N TRP A 384 -2.28 -14.05 -0.91
CA TRP A 384 -2.98 -15.09 -0.17
C TRP A 384 -2.25 -15.42 1.14
N GLN A 385 -0.93 -15.63 1.06
CA GLN A 385 -0.08 -15.90 2.22
C GLN A 385 -0.24 -14.80 3.30
N PHE A 386 -0.11 -13.52 2.92
CA PHE A 386 -0.27 -12.40 3.88
C PHE A 386 -1.70 -12.24 4.41
N LYS A 387 -2.71 -12.47 3.56
CA LYS A 387 -4.10 -12.27 3.95
C LYS A 387 -4.65 -13.39 4.83
N SER A 388 -4.10 -14.59 4.73
CA SER A 388 -4.58 -15.77 5.44
C SER A 388 -4.60 -15.63 6.96
N GLU A 389 -3.72 -14.81 7.54
CA GLU A 389 -3.66 -14.57 8.98
C GLU A 389 -4.67 -13.51 9.47
N PHE A 390 -4.97 -12.50 8.65
CA PHE A 390 -5.56 -11.24 9.14
C PHE A 390 -6.88 -10.84 8.49
N PHE A 391 -7.20 -11.42 7.33
CA PHE A 391 -8.25 -10.89 6.46
C PHE A 391 -9.25 -11.96 6.03
N SER A 392 -10.50 -11.55 5.85
CA SER A 392 -11.50 -12.42 5.23
C SER A 392 -11.17 -12.59 3.75
N LEU A 393 -10.72 -13.80 3.38
CA LEU A 393 -10.36 -14.12 2.01
C LEU A 393 -11.60 -14.19 1.13
N GLU A 394 -11.60 -13.45 0.03
CA GLU A 394 -12.67 -13.52 -0.96
C GLU A 394 -12.46 -14.75 -1.86
N GLN A 395 -13.57 -15.30 -2.37
CA GLN A 395 -13.53 -16.48 -3.25
C GLN A 395 -12.60 -16.29 -4.47
N ARG A 396 -12.50 -15.07 -5.00
CA ARG A 396 -11.57 -14.75 -6.10
C ARG A 396 -10.11 -14.89 -5.71
N ASP A 397 -9.75 -14.54 -4.47
CA ASP A 397 -8.37 -14.65 -3.98
C ASP A 397 -7.97 -16.13 -3.91
N PHE A 398 -8.90 -16.98 -3.45
CA PHE A 398 -8.75 -18.43 -3.44
C PHE A 398 -8.49 -18.99 -4.84
N TRP A 399 -9.34 -18.70 -5.83
CA TRP A 399 -9.17 -19.27 -7.18
C TRP A 399 -7.92 -18.77 -7.90
N ARG A 400 -7.53 -17.50 -7.72
CA ARG A 400 -6.28 -16.97 -8.29
C ARG A 400 -5.06 -17.67 -7.71
N MET A 401 -5.04 -17.89 -6.39
CA MET A 401 -4.00 -18.67 -5.73
C MET A 401 -4.00 -20.12 -6.23
N MET A 402 -5.16 -20.80 -6.24
CA MET A 402 -5.25 -22.20 -6.66
C MET A 402 -4.80 -22.39 -8.11
N PHE A 403 -5.12 -21.44 -9.00
CA PHE A 403 -4.67 -21.46 -10.39
C PHE A 403 -3.15 -21.37 -10.48
N TYR A 404 -2.53 -20.41 -9.77
CA TYR A 404 -1.08 -20.26 -9.72
C TYR A 404 -0.38 -21.57 -9.31
N ARG A 405 -0.82 -22.15 -8.19
CA ARG A 405 -0.22 -23.36 -7.63
C ARG A 405 -0.44 -24.57 -8.54
N ALA A 406 -1.66 -24.75 -9.06
CA ALA A 406 -1.98 -25.84 -9.97
C ALA A 406 -1.13 -25.81 -11.24
N LEU A 407 -0.99 -24.63 -11.85
CA LEU A 407 -0.28 -24.47 -13.12
C LEU A 407 1.24 -24.44 -12.94
N PHE A 408 1.74 -23.47 -12.19
CA PHE A 408 3.16 -23.12 -12.20
C PHE A 408 3.99 -23.87 -11.14
N GLU A 409 3.38 -24.32 -10.03
CA GLU A 409 4.09 -25.06 -8.98
C GLU A 409 3.94 -26.60 -9.12
N GLU A 410 2.74 -27.07 -9.49
CA GLU A 410 2.44 -28.52 -9.57
C GLU A 410 2.33 -29.06 -11.00
N GLY A 411 2.26 -28.21 -12.04
CA GLY A 411 2.16 -28.66 -13.44
C GLY A 411 0.89 -29.46 -13.75
N ASN A 412 -0.20 -29.24 -13.00
CA ASN A 412 -1.45 -29.99 -13.10
C ASN A 412 -2.44 -29.27 -14.03
N TYR A 413 -2.21 -29.40 -15.34
CA TYR A 413 -2.95 -28.68 -16.39
C TYR A 413 -4.46 -28.92 -16.36
N ASN A 414 -4.90 -30.16 -16.11
CA ASN A 414 -6.32 -30.50 -16.02
C ASN A 414 -7.05 -29.72 -14.91
N ILE A 415 -6.44 -29.65 -13.71
CA ILE A 415 -7.02 -28.86 -12.62
C ILE A 415 -6.97 -27.37 -12.95
N ALA A 416 -5.86 -26.87 -13.51
CA ALA A 416 -5.73 -25.47 -13.89
C ALA A 416 -6.81 -25.05 -14.91
N GLU A 417 -7.07 -25.85 -15.95
CA GLU A 417 -8.13 -25.62 -16.94
C GLU A 417 -9.52 -25.57 -16.29
N LYS A 418 -9.80 -26.48 -15.34
CA LYS A 418 -11.07 -26.48 -14.60
C LYS A 418 -11.23 -25.30 -13.65
N ILE A 419 -10.15 -24.64 -13.25
CA ILE A 419 -10.19 -23.44 -12.39
C ILE A 419 -10.54 -22.18 -13.20
N ILE A 420 -10.17 -22.11 -14.48
CA ILE A 420 -10.34 -20.92 -15.34
C ILE A 420 -11.76 -20.32 -15.27
N PRO A 421 -12.86 -21.10 -15.36
CA PRO A 421 -14.22 -20.55 -15.30
C PRO A 421 -14.57 -19.82 -13.99
N PHE A 422 -13.80 -20.06 -12.92
CA PHE A 422 -13.98 -19.42 -11.61
C PHE A 422 -13.09 -18.18 -11.41
N LEU A 423 -12.23 -17.88 -12.38
CA LEU A 423 -11.48 -16.62 -12.45
C LEU A 423 -12.36 -15.51 -13.06
N ASP A 424 -11.86 -14.28 -13.08
CA ASP A 424 -12.57 -13.17 -13.73
C ASP A 424 -12.77 -13.47 -15.23
N ALA A 425 -13.94 -13.11 -15.76
CA ALA A 425 -14.37 -13.49 -17.12
C ALA A 425 -13.37 -13.09 -18.23
N ASP A 426 -12.58 -12.04 -18.00
CA ASP A 426 -11.56 -11.58 -18.93
C ASP A 426 -10.41 -12.60 -19.10
N PHE A 427 -10.11 -13.40 -18.08
CA PHE A 427 -9.09 -14.45 -18.14
C PHE A 427 -9.49 -15.63 -19.03
N ASN A 428 -10.79 -15.90 -19.20
CA ASN A 428 -11.27 -16.99 -20.05
C ASN A 428 -10.81 -16.86 -21.51
N LYS A 429 -10.54 -15.64 -21.98
CA LYS A 429 -10.05 -15.36 -23.34
C LYS A 429 -8.52 -15.40 -23.44
N LEU A 430 -7.84 -15.14 -22.32
CA LEU A 430 -6.39 -15.02 -22.25
C LEU A 430 -5.71 -16.38 -22.00
N LEU A 431 -6.37 -17.24 -21.21
CA LEU A 431 -5.83 -18.52 -20.73
C LEU A 431 -6.33 -19.70 -21.58
N THR A 432 -6.23 -19.63 -22.90
CA THR A 432 -6.75 -20.69 -23.79
C THR A 432 -5.82 -21.90 -23.90
N GLU A 433 -4.50 -21.72 -23.76
CA GLU A 433 -3.51 -22.80 -23.84
C GLU A 433 -2.59 -22.79 -22.62
N VAL A 434 -3.04 -23.47 -21.57
CA VAL A 434 -2.41 -23.48 -20.25
C VAL A 434 -1.00 -24.09 -20.28
N GLU A 435 -0.76 -25.12 -21.10
CA GLU A 435 0.56 -25.74 -21.25
C GLU A 435 1.60 -24.81 -21.89
N SER A 436 1.22 -24.05 -22.92
CA SER A 436 2.14 -23.10 -23.58
C SER A 436 2.55 -21.99 -22.61
N LEU A 437 1.57 -21.48 -21.86
CA LEU A 437 1.80 -20.47 -20.83
C LEU A 437 2.82 -20.94 -19.78
N ASN A 438 2.73 -22.20 -19.33
CA ASN A 438 3.69 -22.74 -18.35
C ASN A 438 5.11 -22.81 -18.93
N ARG A 439 5.25 -23.27 -20.19
CA ARG A 439 6.56 -23.37 -20.86
C ARG A 439 7.21 -22.01 -21.09
N GLU A 440 6.42 -21.01 -21.45
CA GLU A 440 6.90 -19.62 -21.63
C GLU A 440 7.28 -18.96 -20.31
N ALA A 441 6.62 -19.34 -19.20
CA ALA A 441 6.88 -18.79 -17.88
C ALA A 441 8.06 -19.45 -17.15
N GLU A 442 8.43 -20.69 -17.48
CA GLU A 442 9.53 -21.41 -16.84
C GLU A 442 10.87 -20.64 -16.79
N PRO A 443 11.37 -20.02 -17.88
CA PRO A 443 12.61 -19.24 -17.82
C PRO A 443 12.47 -17.94 -16.98
N LEU A 444 11.25 -17.48 -16.77
CA LEU A 444 10.96 -16.23 -16.06
C LEU A 444 10.91 -16.42 -14.54
N LYS A 445 10.74 -17.65 -14.05
CA LYS A 445 10.77 -17.97 -12.61
C LYS A 445 12.05 -17.46 -11.93
N ASN A 446 13.18 -17.51 -12.63
CA ASN A 446 14.48 -17.08 -12.10
C ASN A 446 14.75 -15.57 -12.26
N GLN A 447 13.89 -14.84 -12.98
CA GLN A 447 14.09 -13.43 -13.34
C GLN A 447 13.14 -12.48 -12.59
N ILE A 448 12.02 -12.99 -12.12
CA ILE A 448 10.94 -12.23 -11.51
C ILE A 448 11.00 -12.46 -9.99
N TYR A 449 11.04 -11.38 -9.20
CA TYR A 449 11.26 -11.34 -7.74
C TYR A 449 12.69 -11.65 -7.25
N SER A 450 13.50 -10.60 -7.12
CA SER A 450 14.78 -10.62 -6.39
C SER A 450 14.64 -10.70 -4.85
N PHE A 451 13.41 -10.79 -4.33
CA PHE A 451 13.08 -10.81 -2.90
C PHE A 451 12.65 -12.19 -2.39
N GLU A 452 12.92 -13.27 -3.11
CA GLU A 452 12.89 -14.58 -2.47
C GLU A 452 13.92 -14.54 -1.35
N ASP A 453 13.47 -14.68 -0.11
CA ASP A 453 14.34 -15.13 0.97
C ASP A 453 14.96 -16.40 0.43
N THR A 454 16.27 -16.33 0.11
CA THR A 454 17.08 -17.45 -0.36
C THR A 454 16.55 -18.71 0.29
N ASP A 455 15.90 -19.55 -0.52
CA ASP A 455 15.14 -20.71 -0.10
C ASP A 455 15.45 -21.11 1.34
N VAL A 456 14.63 -20.64 2.28
CA VAL A 456 14.38 -21.42 3.49
C VAL A 456 13.49 -22.61 3.10
N SER A 457 13.78 -23.25 1.96
CA SER A 457 13.86 -24.70 1.93
C SER A 457 14.58 -25.06 3.22
N PRO A 458 13.97 -25.82 4.13
CA PRO A 458 14.74 -26.38 5.20
C PRO A 458 15.78 -27.21 4.47
N LYS A 459 17.03 -26.70 4.47
CA LYS A 459 18.18 -27.19 3.72
C LYS A 459 17.95 -28.63 3.34
N SER A 460 17.64 -28.88 2.07
CA SER A 460 17.79 -30.19 1.43
C SER A 460 17.67 -31.34 2.44
N PHE A 461 16.44 -31.66 2.89
CA PHE A 461 16.22 -32.74 3.84
C PHE A 461 17.06 -33.93 3.39
N LEU A 462 18.05 -34.24 4.23
CA LEU A 462 19.23 -35.04 3.94
C LEU A 462 18.88 -36.19 2.98
N ASP A 463 19.69 -36.35 1.92
CA ASP A 463 19.70 -37.57 1.12
C ASP A 463 19.69 -38.78 2.08
N GLY A 464 18.55 -39.47 2.18
CA GLY A 464 18.36 -40.62 3.11
C GLY A 464 17.23 -40.50 4.14
N PHE A 465 16.59 -39.34 4.34
CA PHE A 465 15.50 -39.21 5.34
C PHE A 465 14.21 -39.94 4.91
N THR A 466 14.02 -41.17 5.41
CA THR A 466 12.80 -41.96 5.13
C THR A 466 11.77 -41.77 6.24
N ILE A 467 10.64 -41.13 5.92
CA ILE A 467 9.60 -40.78 6.89
C ILE A 467 8.88 -42.02 7.41
N LYS A 468 8.88 -42.19 8.74
CA LYS A 468 8.05 -43.12 9.49
C LYS A 468 6.68 -42.52 9.78
N GLN A 469 6.65 -41.32 10.34
CA GLN A 469 5.42 -40.64 10.76
C GLN A 469 5.53 -39.14 10.50
N MET A 470 4.45 -38.54 10.01
CA MET A 470 4.30 -37.10 9.85
C MET A 470 3.06 -36.66 10.63
N MET A 471 3.20 -35.65 11.46
CA MET A 471 2.11 -35.01 12.18
C MET A 471 2.05 -33.56 11.75
N ILE A 472 0.93 -33.14 11.18
CA ILE A 472 0.64 -31.76 10.83
C ILE A 472 -0.44 -31.30 11.79
N ARG A 473 -0.11 -30.35 12.66
CA ARG A 473 -1.05 -29.76 13.60
C ARG A 473 -1.41 -28.36 13.16
N ILE A 474 -2.71 -28.13 12.99
CA ILE A 474 -3.32 -26.83 12.72
C ILE A 474 -3.99 -26.40 14.01
N ASN A 475 -3.76 -25.17 14.48
CA ASN A 475 -4.43 -24.67 15.68
C ASN A 475 -5.70 -23.86 15.32
N SER A 476 -6.43 -23.41 16.34
CA SER A 476 -7.64 -22.59 16.18
C SER A 476 -7.42 -21.23 15.51
N GLN A 477 -6.16 -20.78 15.38
CA GLN A 477 -5.79 -19.56 14.66
C GLN A 477 -5.33 -19.86 13.22
N GLY A 478 -5.36 -21.12 12.78
CA GLY A 478 -4.86 -21.55 11.46
C GLY A 478 -3.35 -21.72 11.38
N LYS A 479 -2.59 -21.56 12.48
CA LYS A 479 -1.13 -21.79 12.47
C LYS A 479 -0.83 -23.25 12.25
N ILE A 480 0.09 -23.53 11.32
CA ILE A 480 0.47 -24.87 10.94
C ILE A 480 1.82 -25.20 11.56
N SER A 481 1.86 -26.28 12.32
CA SER A 481 3.09 -26.87 12.87
C SER A 481 3.22 -28.29 12.35
N TYR A 482 4.44 -28.74 12.13
CA TYR A 482 4.70 -30.10 11.68
C TYR A 482 5.77 -30.77 12.55
N LYS A 483 5.65 -32.09 12.63
CA LYS A 483 6.59 -32.98 13.27
C LYS A 483 6.75 -34.22 12.41
N MET A 484 7.98 -34.54 12.06
CA MET A 484 8.32 -35.73 11.27
C MET A 484 9.24 -36.62 12.08
N ILE A 485 9.02 -37.91 11.92
CA ILE A 485 9.79 -38.98 12.55
C ILE A 485 10.28 -39.87 11.42
N SER A 486 11.59 -40.12 11.34
CA SER A 486 12.15 -41.05 10.35
C SER A 486 12.05 -42.51 10.82
N ILE A 487 12.34 -43.46 9.93
CA ILE A 487 12.46 -44.89 10.28
C ILE A 487 13.58 -45.09 11.32
N GLU A 488 14.61 -44.26 11.27
CA GLU A 488 15.75 -44.24 12.22
C GLU A 488 15.43 -43.47 13.52
N ASN A 489 14.17 -43.05 13.70
CA ASN A 489 13.67 -42.22 14.82
C ASN A 489 14.35 -40.84 14.94
N GLU A 490 14.84 -40.28 13.83
CA GLU A 490 15.22 -38.88 13.78
C GLU A 490 13.98 -37.98 13.79
N HIS A 491 14.06 -36.85 14.48
CA HIS A 491 12.95 -35.91 14.64
C HIS A 491 13.22 -34.60 13.91
N VAL A 492 12.24 -34.16 13.13
CA VAL A 492 12.22 -32.84 12.50
C VAL A 492 10.92 -32.15 12.88
N ASP A 493 11.03 -31.08 13.66
CA ASP A 493 9.90 -30.29 14.11
C ASP A 493 10.01 -28.87 13.55
N GLY A 494 8.89 -28.26 13.18
CA GLY A 494 8.87 -26.91 12.63
C GLY A 494 7.49 -26.26 12.62
N THR A 495 7.46 -24.95 12.35
CA THR A 495 6.23 -24.16 12.21
C THR A 495 6.26 -23.40 10.91
N ILE A 496 5.14 -23.40 10.20
CA ILE A 496 4.96 -22.59 8.99
C ILE A 496 4.49 -21.22 9.44
N THR A 497 5.35 -20.23 9.24
CA THR A 497 5.07 -18.83 9.61
C THR A 497 4.61 -18.00 8.41
N THR A 498 4.79 -18.52 7.20
CA THR A 498 4.51 -17.78 5.95
C THR A 498 3.09 -17.96 5.44
N GLU A 499 2.32 -18.92 5.95
CA GLU A 499 0.96 -19.20 5.48
C GLU A 499 0.11 -19.84 6.58
N PHE A 500 -1.15 -19.40 6.67
CA PHE A 500 -2.13 -19.91 7.62
C PHE A 500 -3.19 -20.75 6.91
N TRP A 501 -3.70 -21.76 7.62
CA TRP A 501 -4.75 -22.63 7.12
C TRP A 501 -6.08 -21.87 6.98
N ASN A 502 -6.67 -21.91 5.78
CA ASN A 502 -8.02 -21.42 5.52
C ASN A 502 -8.78 -22.43 4.65
N ASP A 503 -9.76 -23.11 5.24
CA ASP A 503 -10.56 -24.15 4.62
C ASP A 503 -11.95 -23.68 4.18
N SER A 504 -12.30 -22.41 4.37
CA SER A 504 -13.67 -21.91 4.14
C SER A 504 -14.21 -22.28 2.75
N GLN A 505 -13.41 -22.06 1.71
CA GLN A 505 -13.78 -22.38 0.32
C GLN A 505 -13.72 -23.88 0.01
N ILE A 506 -12.83 -24.60 0.69
CA ILE A 506 -12.63 -26.05 0.51
C ILE A 506 -13.77 -26.83 1.14
N ILE A 507 -14.28 -26.39 2.29
CA ILE A 507 -15.49 -26.92 2.91
C ILE A 507 -16.71 -26.65 2.02
N GLU A 508 -16.82 -25.47 1.39
CA GLU A 508 -17.88 -25.20 0.42
C GLU A 508 -17.82 -26.16 -0.78
N LEU A 509 -16.62 -26.37 -1.34
CA LEU A 509 -16.38 -27.35 -2.41
C LEU A 509 -16.75 -28.78 -1.97
N PHE A 510 -16.33 -29.18 -0.77
CA PHE A 510 -16.63 -30.50 -0.21
C PHE A 510 -18.15 -30.72 -0.10
N ASN A 511 -18.88 -29.75 0.46
CA ASN A 511 -20.33 -29.85 0.61
C ASN A 511 -21.03 -29.99 -0.74
N GLU A 512 -20.60 -29.23 -1.76
CA GLU A 512 -21.15 -29.30 -3.12
C GLU A 512 -20.92 -30.65 -3.82
N LEU A 513 -19.85 -31.39 -3.50
CA LEU A 513 -19.61 -32.72 -4.08
C LEU A 513 -20.72 -33.72 -3.75
N PHE A 514 -21.28 -33.60 -2.54
CA PHE A 514 -22.30 -34.51 -2.01
C PHE A 514 -23.70 -33.90 -2.01
N TYR A 515 -23.84 -32.63 -2.42
CA TYR A 515 -25.14 -31.98 -2.55
C TYR A 515 -25.82 -32.38 -3.86
N GLU A 516 -27.04 -32.90 -3.78
CA GLU A 516 -27.88 -33.23 -4.94
C GLU A 516 -28.71 -32.00 -5.37
N SER A 517 -28.06 -31.02 -6.00
CA SER A 517 -28.78 -29.95 -6.72
C SER A 517 -28.85 -30.25 -8.21
N LYS A 518 -29.94 -29.82 -8.87
CA LYS A 518 -30.11 -29.92 -10.34
C LYS A 518 -29.04 -29.13 -11.12
N THR A 519 -28.31 -28.24 -10.47
CA THR A 519 -27.21 -27.43 -11.03
C THR A 519 -26.13 -27.27 -9.96
N ARG A 520 -25.10 -28.14 -9.98
CA ARG A 520 -23.93 -28.01 -9.10
C ARG A 520 -23.16 -26.74 -9.44
N LYS A 521 -22.73 -25.99 -8.42
CA LYS A 521 -21.93 -24.76 -8.62
C LYS A 521 -20.53 -25.09 -9.13
N TYR A 522 -19.95 -26.21 -8.68
CA TYR A 522 -18.62 -26.67 -9.07
C TYR A 522 -18.69 -28.06 -9.68
N ASN A 523 -17.90 -28.30 -10.74
CA ASN A 523 -17.86 -29.57 -11.45
C ASN A 523 -16.52 -30.30 -11.22
N PHE A 524 -16.18 -30.52 -9.95
CA PHE A 524 -15.04 -31.34 -9.55
C PHE A 524 -15.53 -32.73 -9.15
N ASN A 525 -14.77 -33.78 -9.48
CA ASN A 525 -14.98 -35.11 -8.91
C ASN A 525 -14.15 -35.31 -7.63
N LEU A 526 -14.34 -36.44 -6.94
CA LEU A 526 -13.65 -36.72 -5.68
C LEU A 526 -12.11 -36.74 -5.82
N THR A 527 -11.60 -37.30 -6.92
CA THR A 527 -10.16 -37.35 -7.19
C THR A 527 -9.59 -35.96 -7.42
N GLU A 528 -10.31 -35.10 -8.15
CA GLU A 528 -9.93 -33.71 -8.40
C GLU A 528 -10.01 -32.87 -7.13
N PHE A 529 -11.00 -33.11 -6.28
CA PHE A 529 -11.06 -32.50 -4.96
C PHE A 529 -9.86 -32.89 -4.08
N GLY A 530 -9.45 -34.16 -4.10
CA GLY A 530 -8.22 -34.60 -3.43
C GLY A 530 -6.97 -33.87 -3.95
N LYS A 531 -6.89 -33.61 -5.26
CA LYS A 531 -5.82 -32.80 -5.85
C LYS A 531 -5.90 -31.34 -5.38
N LEU A 532 -7.08 -30.75 -5.29
CA LEU A 532 -7.27 -29.39 -4.75
C LEU A 532 -6.85 -29.30 -3.28
N LEU A 533 -7.18 -30.29 -2.45
CA LEU A 533 -6.71 -30.36 -1.07
C LEU A 533 -5.19 -30.39 -0.99
N TYR A 534 -4.55 -31.18 -1.84
CA TYR A 534 -3.09 -31.22 -1.90
C TYR A 534 -2.50 -29.87 -2.34
N ILE A 535 -3.03 -29.25 -3.41
CA ILE A 535 -2.58 -27.95 -3.94
C ILE A 535 -2.75 -26.82 -2.90
N LEU A 536 -3.80 -26.87 -2.08
CA LEU A 536 -4.06 -25.91 -1.00
C LEU A 536 -2.95 -25.90 0.06
N LEU A 537 -2.33 -27.04 0.34
CA LEU A 537 -1.31 -27.13 1.38
C LEU A 537 -0.15 -26.15 1.08
N PRO A 538 0.49 -25.55 2.09
CA PRO A 538 1.67 -24.73 1.88
C PRO A 538 2.75 -25.46 1.09
N LYS A 539 3.49 -24.73 0.24
CA LYS A 539 4.53 -25.29 -0.64
C LYS A 539 5.51 -26.18 0.11
N GLN A 540 5.95 -25.77 1.30
CA GLN A 540 6.81 -26.58 2.17
C GLN A 540 6.22 -27.99 2.41
N ILE A 541 4.94 -28.10 2.80
CA ILE A 541 4.24 -29.38 3.00
C ILE A 541 4.15 -30.20 1.71
N ARG A 542 3.88 -29.56 0.58
CA ARG A 542 3.79 -30.26 -0.71
C ARG A 542 5.15 -30.79 -1.16
N ASP A 543 6.20 -30.00 -0.99
CA ASP A 543 7.57 -30.41 -1.32
C ASP A 543 8.00 -31.60 -0.45
N PHE A 544 7.59 -31.65 0.82
CA PHE A 544 7.75 -32.86 1.64
C PHE A 544 7.04 -34.10 1.07
N PHE A 545 5.80 -33.93 0.59
CA PHE A 545 5.09 -35.04 -0.05
C PHE A 545 5.72 -35.45 -1.38
N LYS A 546 6.35 -34.53 -2.13
CA LYS A 546 7.09 -34.84 -3.36
C LYS A 546 8.39 -35.58 -3.11
N SER A 547 9.11 -35.25 -2.02
CA SER A 547 10.33 -35.96 -1.64
C SER A 547 10.05 -37.38 -1.13
N PHE A 548 8.78 -37.73 -0.91
CA PHE A 548 8.39 -39.05 -0.46
C PHE A 548 8.65 -40.10 -1.55
N LYS A 549 9.70 -40.91 -1.37
CA LYS A 549 9.92 -42.11 -2.17
C LYS A 549 9.45 -43.34 -1.39
N ILE A 550 8.51 -44.09 -1.95
CA ILE A 550 8.14 -45.42 -1.47
C ILE A 550 9.25 -46.40 -1.92
N GLU A 551 10.45 -46.28 -1.36
CA GLU A 551 11.58 -47.14 -1.77
C GLU A 551 11.46 -48.57 -1.24
N ARG A 552 10.57 -48.83 -0.27
CA ARG A 552 10.37 -50.18 0.27
C ARG A 552 8.89 -50.45 0.59
N LEU A 553 8.34 -51.46 -0.08
CA LEU A 553 6.99 -52.04 0.16
C LEU A 553 6.77 -52.54 1.60
N SER A 554 7.80 -52.55 2.45
CA SER A 554 7.74 -53.04 3.83
C SER A 554 7.27 -52.02 4.87
N TYR A 555 7.06 -50.75 4.49
CA TYR A 555 6.67 -49.71 5.45
C TYR A 555 5.72 -48.68 4.84
N ILE A 556 4.56 -48.47 5.46
CA ILE A 556 3.57 -47.45 5.08
C ILE A 556 3.71 -46.29 6.08
N PRO A 557 4.09 -45.08 5.64
CA PRO A 557 4.16 -43.92 6.53
C PRO A 557 2.78 -43.56 7.08
N GLN A 558 2.77 -43.08 8.31
CA GLN A 558 1.55 -42.59 8.94
C GLN A 558 1.53 -41.07 8.89
N ILE A 559 0.52 -40.50 8.22
CA ILE A 559 0.34 -39.05 8.12
C ILE A 559 -0.90 -38.68 8.95
N TYR A 560 -0.70 -37.81 9.94
CA TYR A 560 -1.74 -37.35 10.84
C TYR A 560 -1.99 -35.86 10.63
N PHE A 561 -3.25 -35.49 10.43
CA PHE A 561 -3.71 -34.10 10.55
C PHE A 561 -4.40 -33.95 11.91
N ILE A 562 -3.90 -33.03 12.72
CA ILE A 562 -4.43 -32.71 14.06
C ILE A 562 -5.01 -31.31 13.97
N LEU A 563 -6.33 -31.19 14.06
CA LEU A 563 -7.07 -29.92 14.00
C LEU A 563 -7.39 -29.38 15.40
#